data_AF-A0A6A5KEP9-F1
#
_entry.id   AF-A0A6A5KEP9-F1
#
_cell.length_a   1.000
_cell.length_b   1.000
_cell.length_c   1.000
_cell.angle_alpha   90.00
_cell.angle_beta   90.00
_cell.angle_gamma   90.00
#
_symmetry.space_group_name_H-M   'P 1'
#
loop_
_entity.id
_entity.type
_entity.pdbx_description
1 polymer ?
#
loop_
_entity_poly.entity_id
_entity_poly.type
_entity_poly.pdbx_seq_one_letter_code
_entity_poly.pdbx_strand_id
1 'polypeptide(L)'
;MRANTVAVIALPLLAAGARHGHNHAEAHRDGAHRRALITEVIVVTETIFETLILESSSTSSANPPCYPSAILSVSSSLPLTNSTKVPEEDAPPVASPTTSPPKDNTDGKNFSILIPEAYTALVKNSCDYDVYITSSGDDSCGPGVDCQLVPANTTYTEKIRICDRSGISLKVAMTEAMTDVMQFEYTVWDDQKTVSYDISYLDCMKNGNGEQDLSACAGHDGGIQAAAGADCPTYQCVANEWCAQQAYVVAEFDYKPGAPVGACGIEKGIAFELCAGNRSE
;
A
#
# COMPACT_ATOMS: atom_id res chain seq x y z
N MET A 1 55.54 11.15 -55.32
CA MET A 1 54.07 11.12 -55.53
C MET A 1 53.58 9.73 -55.15
N ARG A 2 52.95 9.59 -53.98
CA ARG A 2 52.30 8.36 -53.51
C ARG A 2 50.90 8.76 -53.06
N ALA A 3 49.88 8.24 -53.73
CA ALA A 3 48.50 8.43 -53.37
C ALA A 3 48.11 7.36 -52.34
N ASN A 4 47.63 7.78 -51.17
CA ASN A 4 47.03 6.89 -50.18
C ASN A 4 45.54 6.80 -50.46
N THR A 5 45.09 5.62 -50.87
CA THR A 5 43.68 5.28 -51.03
C THR A 5 43.11 4.92 -49.65
N VAL A 6 42.20 5.75 -49.13
CA VAL A 6 41.42 5.43 -47.93
C VAL A 6 40.14 4.74 -48.37
N ALA A 7 40.00 3.45 -48.03
CA ALA A 7 38.76 2.71 -48.21
C ALA A 7 37.86 2.94 -46.98
N VAL A 8 36.73 3.64 -47.18
CA VAL A 8 35.67 3.79 -46.19
C VAL A 8 34.70 2.62 -46.36
N ILE A 9 34.73 1.67 -45.43
CA ILE A 9 33.75 0.59 -45.34
C ILE A 9 32.60 1.10 -44.47
N ALA A 10 31.49 1.49 -45.11
CA ALA A 10 30.24 1.77 -44.42
C ALA A 10 29.52 0.44 -44.11
N LEU A 11 29.35 0.12 -42.83
CA LEU A 11 28.48 -0.97 -42.37
C LEU A 11 27.01 -0.49 -42.40
N PRO A 12 26.06 -1.30 -42.89
CA PRO A 12 24.64 -1.04 -42.67
C PRO A 12 24.26 -1.39 -41.22
N LEU A 13 23.83 -0.40 -40.44
CA LEU A 13 23.09 -0.63 -39.20
C LEU A 13 21.70 -1.20 -39.57
N LEU A 14 21.54 -2.51 -39.43
CA LEU A 14 20.22 -3.13 -39.30
C LEU A 14 19.72 -2.90 -37.88
N ALA A 15 18.84 -1.90 -37.70
CA ALA A 15 18.03 -1.76 -36.51
C ALA A 15 16.87 -2.77 -36.59
N ALA A 16 17.08 -3.97 -36.04
CA ALA A 16 16.00 -4.89 -35.73
C ALA A 16 15.31 -4.43 -34.44
N GLY A 17 14.23 -3.66 -34.58
CA GLY A 17 13.35 -3.35 -33.47
C GLY A 17 12.54 -4.57 -33.05
N ALA A 18 13.11 -5.42 -32.20
CA ALA A 18 12.34 -6.42 -31.49
C ALA A 18 11.51 -5.71 -30.40
N ARG A 19 10.23 -5.48 -30.68
CA ARG A 19 9.25 -5.18 -29.64
C ARG A 19 9.10 -6.43 -28.77
N HIS A 20 9.82 -6.47 -27.67
CA HIS A 20 9.56 -7.43 -26.60
C HIS A 20 8.32 -6.93 -25.85
N GLY A 21 7.14 -7.35 -26.33
CA GLY A 21 5.91 -7.23 -25.56
C GLY A 21 5.99 -8.21 -24.39
N HIS A 22 6.03 -7.71 -23.17
CA HIS A 22 5.90 -8.54 -21.98
C HIS A 22 4.44 -8.99 -21.88
N ASN A 23 4.18 -10.20 -22.38
CA ASN A 23 2.89 -10.86 -22.35
C ASN A 23 2.69 -11.50 -20.96
N HIS A 24 2.32 -10.70 -19.94
CA HIS A 24 2.08 -11.19 -18.58
C HIS A 24 0.82 -12.07 -18.45
N ALA A 25 0.04 -12.24 -19.51
CA ALA A 25 -1.10 -13.17 -19.55
C ALA A 25 -0.68 -14.66 -19.65
N GLU A 26 0.55 -14.96 -20.11
CA GLU A 26 1.03 -16.35 -20.26
C GLU A 26 1.67 -16.90 -18.98
N ALA A 27 2.17 -16.03 -18.08
CA ALA A 27 2.73 -16.44 -16.79
C ALA A 27 1.68 -17.02 -15.81
N HIS A 28 0.38 -16.85 -16.09
CA HIS A 28 -0.70 -17.46 -15.31
C HIS A 28 -1.35 -18.68 -15.99
N ARG A 29 -1.02 -19.01 -17.25
CA ARG A 29 -1.61 -20.19 -17.93
C ARG A 29 -0.87 -21.50 -17.67
N ASP A 30 0.45 -21.46 -17.44
CA ASP A 30 1.24 -22.67 -17.22
C ASP A 30 1.27 -23.16 -15.76
N GLY A 31 0.65 -22.42 -14.83
CA GLY A 31 0.43 -22.87 -13.44
C GLY A 31 -0.80 -23.76 -13.23
N ALA A 32 -1.68 -23.88 -14.23
CA ALA A 32 -3.00 -24.50 -14.09
C ALA A 32 -3.12 -25.95 -14.62
N HIS A 33 -2.05 -26.53 -15.17
CA HIS A 33 -2.08 -27.89 -15.73
C HIS A 33 -1.09 -28.84 -15.08
N ARG A 34 -1.32 -29.22 -13.81
CA ARG A 34 -0.84 -30.50 -13.23
C ARG A 34 -1.39 -30.84 -11.84
N ARG A 35 -2.67 -30.58 -11.56
CA ARG A 35 -3.33 -31.20 -10.39
C ARG A 35 -4.13 -32.42 -10.86
N ALA A 36 -3.51 -33.60 -10.72
CA ALA A 36 -4.25 -34.85 -10.74
C ALA A 36 -5.27 -34.81 -9.59
N LEU A 37 -6.56 -34.79 -9.94
CA LEU A 37 -7.65 -34.97 -8.99
C LEU A 37 -7.63 -36.44 -8.55
N ILE A 38 -6.98 -36.71 -7.42
CA ILE A 38 -7.18 -37.95 -6.67
C ILE A 38 -8.44 -37.72 -5.84
N THR A 39 -9.54 -38.37 -6.23
CA THR A 39 -10.77 -38.39 -5.45
C THR A 39 -10.64 -39.47 -4.38
N GLU A 40 -10.23 -39.09 -3.18
CA GLU A 40 -10.38 -39.95 -2.00
C GLU A 40 -11.76 -39.71 -1.38
N VAL A 41 -12.53 -40.80 -1.26
CA VAL A 41 -13.81 -40.80 -0.54
C VAL A 41 -13.49 -40.87 0.95
N ILE A 42 -13.51 -39.72 1.62
CA ILE A 42 -13.41 -39.65 3.09
C ILE A 42 -14.80 -39.88 3.66
N VAL A 43 -14.98 -40.99 4.39
CA VAL A 43 -16.17 -41.25 5.18
C VAL A 43 -16.12 -40.31 6.39
N VAL A 44 -17.05 -39.36 6.45
CA VAL A 44 -17.19 -38.42 7.56
C VAL A 44 -17.82 -39.17 8.75
N THR A 45 -17.01 -39.53 9.74
CA THR A 45 -17.50 -39.88 11.07
C THR A 45 -17.86 -38.61 11.83
N GLU A 46 -19.03 -38.66 12.46
CA GLU A 46 -19.67 -37.64 13.29
C GLU A 46 -18.66 -36.93 14.21
N THR A 47 -18.58 -35.60 14.10
CA THR A 47 -17.71 -34.79 14.96
C THR A 47 -18.52 -34.30 16.16
N ILE A 48 -18.20 -34.85 17.34
CA ILE A 48 -18.74 -34.38 18.63
C ILE A 48 -17.87 -33.20 19.08
N PHE A 49 -18.47 -32.03 19.26
CA PHE A 49 -17.80 -30.88 19.87
C PHE A 49 -17.96 -30.96 21.38
N GLU A 50 -16.86 -31.21 22.09
CA GLU A 50 -16.81 -31.10 23.54
C GLU A 50 -16.22 -29.73 23.90
N THR A 51 -17.06 -28.85 24.44
CA THR A 51 -16.65 -27.51 24.85
C THR A 51 -15.92 -27.59 26.19
N LEU A 52 -14.59 -27.52 26.15
CA LEU A 52 -13.75 -27.57 27.35
C LEU A 52 -13.50 -26.13 27.83
N ILE A 53 -14.11 -25.75 28.95
CA ILE A 53 -13.86 -24.46 29.61
C ILE A 53 -12.59 -24.61 30.46
N LEU A 54 -11.48 -24.06 29.97
CA LEU A 54 -10.24 -23.93 30.72
C LEU A 54 -10.27 -22.63 31.52
N GLU A 55 -10.41 -22.75 32.84
CA GLU A 55 -10.16 -21.64 33.76
C GLU A 55 -8.66 -21.41 33.86
N SER A 56 -8.14 -20.42 33.11
CA SER A 56 -6.76 -19.96 33.26
C SER A 56 -6.63 -19.05 34.47
N SER A 57 -5.85 -19.48 35.46
CA SER A 57 -5.43 -18.65 36.59
C SER A 57 -4.56 -17.48 36.09
N SER A 58 -5.07 -16.27 36.29
CA SER A 58 -4.44 -15.02 35.88
C SER A 58 -3.20 -14.70 36.73
N THR A 59 -2.03 -14.78 36.11
CA THR A 59 -0.85 -13.99 36.53
C THR A 59 -0.02 -13.66 35.29
N SER A 60 -0.27 -12.50 34.67
CA SER A 60 0.78 -11.55 34.23
C SER A 60 0.17 -10.42 33.41
N SER A 61 0.64 -9.22 33.70
CA SER A 61 0.56 -7.99 32.91
C SER A 61 0.65 -8.24 31.39
N ALA A 62 -0.44 -8.05 30.67
CA ALA A 62 -0.45 -7.95 29.21
C ALA A 62 -1.38 -6.79 28.84
N ASN A 63 -0.87 -5.85 28.05
CA ASN A 63 -1.69 -4.78 27.47
C ASN A 63 -2.84 -5.43 26.67
N PRO A 64 -4.07 -4.92 26.80
CA PRO A 64 -5.20 -5.46 26.06
C PRO A 64 -4.97 -5.29 24.54
N PRO A 65 -5.33 -6.29 23.70
CA PRO A 65 -5.28 -6.15 22.25
C PRO A 65 -6.25 -5.05 21.79
N CYS A 66 -5.87 -4.25 20.79
CA CYS A 66 -6.68 -3.14 20.30
C CYS A 66 -7.95 -3.57 19.55
N TYR A 67 -8.06 -4.85 19.22
CA TYR A 67 -9.32 -5.43 18.82
C TYR A 67 -10.06 -5.92 20.07
N PRO A 68 -11.16 -5.26 20.50
CA PRO A 68 -12.12 -5.97 21.32
C PRO A 68 -12.54 -7.19 20.51
N SER A 69 -12.22 -8.38 20.99
CA SER A 69 -12.74 -9.64 20.46
C SER A 69 -14.25 -9.68 20.70
N ALA A 70 -15.01 -8.89 19.94
CA ALA A 70 -16.45 -8.98 19.90
C ALA A 70 -16.77 -10.17 19.02
N ILE A 71 -16.90 -11.34 19.66
CA ILE A 71 -17.51 -12.52 19.05
C ILE A 71 -18.99 -12.19 18.84
N LEU A 72 -19.30 -11.50 17.75
CA LEU A 72 -20.67 -11.21 17.31
C LEU A 72 -21.21 -12.48 16.62
N SER A 73 -21.83 -13.34 17.41
CA SER A 73 -22.68 -14.42 16.88
C SER A 73 -23.96 -13.80 16.34
N VAL A 74 -23.95 -13.45 15.04
CA VAL A 74 -25.13 -12.96 14.33
C VAL A 74 -25.72 -14.11 13.53
N SER A 75 -26.82 -14.67 14.04
CA SER A 75 -27.71 -15.53 13.27
C SER A 75 -28.51 -14.67 12.30
N SER A 76 -28.05 -14.55 11.06
CA SER A 76 -28.83 -13.93 9.98
C SER A 76 -29.71 -14.96 9.29
N SER A 77 -31.03 -14.84 9.48
CA SER A 77 -32.03 -15.46 8.61
C SER A 77 -32.26 -14.56 7.39
N LEU A 78 -32.09 -15.12 6.20
CA LEU A 78 -32.37 -14.49 4.91
C LEU A 78 -33.87 -14.49 4.62
N PRO A 79 -34.50 -13.35 4.28
CA PRO A 79 -35.72 -13.35 3.49
C PRO A 79 -35.39 -13.30 2.00
N LEU A 80 -35.92 -14.26 1.25
CA LEU A 80 -36.02 -14.21 -0.21
C LEU A 80 -36.93 -13.05 -0.61
N THR A 81 -36.43 -12.08 -1.37
CA THR A 81 -37.27 -11.11 -2.09
C THR A 81 -37.05 -11.19 -3.59
N ASN A 82 -38.19 -11.08 -4.28
CA ASN A 82 -38.40 -11.36 -5.69
C ASN A 82 -37.69 -10.36 -6.60
N SER A 83 -37.15 -10.92 -7.69
CA SER A 83 -36.57 -10.22 -8.83
C SER A 83 -37.61 -9.31 -9.50
N THR A 84 -37.33 -8.01 -9.56
CA THR A 84 -38.09 -7.06 -10.38
C THR A 84 -37.14 -6.44 -11.40
N LYS A 85 -37.47 -6.65 -12.67
CA LYS A 85 -36.75 -6.25 -13.88
C LYS A 85 -36.80 -4.73 -14.06
N VAL A 86 -35.64 -4.06 -14.12
CA VAL A 86 -35.52 -2.62 -14.43
C VAL A 86 -35.24 -2.46 -15.93
N PRO A 87 -35.81 -1.45 -16.62
CA PRO A 87 -35.57 -1.19 -18.03
C PRO A 87 -34.20 -0.55 -18.28
N GLU A 88 -33.62 -0.93 -19.41
CA GLU A 88 -32.38 -0.42 -20.00
C GLU A 88 -32.66 0.95 -20.63
N GLU A 89 -32.02 2.01 -20.13
CA GLU A 89 -32.11 3.37 -20.68
C GLU A 89 -30.73 3.78 -21.21
N ASP A 90 -30.68 4.14 -22.50
CA ASP A 90 -29.49 4.47 -23.28
C ASP A 90 -28.72 5.67 -22.70
N ALA A 91 -27.46 5.45 -22.33
CA ALA A 91 -26.53 6.50 -21.93
C ALA A 91 -25.88 7.18 -23.17
N PRO A 92 -25.77 8.51 -23.21
CA PRO A 92 -25.10 9.24 -24.29
C PRO A 92 -23.56 9.06 -24.26
N PRO A 93 -22.87 9.29 -25.39
CA PRO A 93 -21.46 8.98 -25.54
C PRO A 93 -20.58 9.86 -24.64
N VAL A 94 -19.84 9.20 -23.74
CA VAL A 94 -18.83 9.80 -22.87
C VAL A 94 -17.65 10.28 -23.73
N ALA A 95 -17.42 11.59 -23.74
CA ALA A 95 -16.26 12.19 -24.39
C ALA A 95 -14.97 11.76 -23.69
N SER A 96 -13.97 11.36 -24.47
CA SER A 96 -12.65 10.96 -24.00
C SER A 96 -11.96 12.11 -23.25
N PRO A 97 -11.44 11.90 -22.02
CA PRO A 97 -10.64 12.90 -21.35
C PRO A 97 -9.31 13.04 -22.08
N THR A 98 -9.02 14.26 -22.51
CA THR A 98 -7.74 14.66 -23.10
C THR A 98 -6.68 14.61 -22.00
N THR A 99 -5.71 13.70 -22.16
CA THR A 99 -4.52 13.58 -21.32
C THR A 99 -3.66 14.83 -21.44
N SER A 100 -3.88 15.76 -20.52
CA SER A 100 -2.91 16.81 -20.24
C SER A 100 -1.81 16.25 -19.34
N PRO A 101 -0.53 16.60 -19.57
CA PRO A 101 0.55 16.22 -18.66
C PRO A 101 0.29 16.74 -17.23
N PRO A 102 0.81 16.06 -16.19
CA PRO A 102 0.58 16.45 -14.81
C PRO A 102 1.00 17.90 -14.61
N LYS A 103 0.07 18.74 -14.16
CA LYS A 103 0.45 20.02 -13.57
C LYS A 103 1.13 19.68 -12.25
N ASP A 104 2.38 20.06 -12.16
CA ASP A 104 3.14 20.12 -10.92
C ASP A 104 2.37 21.08 -9.98
N ASN A 105 1.52 20.54 -9.11
CA ASN A 105 0.73 21.31 -8.16
C ASN A 105 1.63 21.70 -6.98
N THR A 106 2.72 22.42 -7.26
CA THR A 106 3.56 23.09 -6.28
C THR A 106 2.95 24.43 -5.88
N ASP A 107 1.67 24.45 -5.50
CA ASP A 107 1.07 25.63 -4.87
C ASP A 107 1.48 25.66 -3.38
N GLY A 108 2.72 26.08 -3.13
CA GLY A 108 3.04 26.98 -2.03
C GLY A 108 3.16 26.47 -0.60
N LYS A 109 3.05 25.16 -0.32
CA LYS A 109 3.53 24.61 0.98
C LYS A 109 4.76 23.75 0.77
N ASN A 110 5.95 24.34 0.99
CA ASN A 110 7.19 23.59 1.04
C ASN A 110 7.14 22.66 2.25
N PHE A 111 7.03 21.36 2.02
CA PHE A 111 7.32 20.39 3.07
C PHE A 111 8.80 20.45 3.40
N SER A 112 9.10 20.53 4.69
CA SER A 112 10.47 20.34 5.17
C SER A 112 11.00 18.99 4.69
N ILE A 113 12.26 18.94 4.27
CA ILE A 113 12.90 17.69 3.83
C ILE A 113 12.73 16.61 4.92
N LEU A 114 12.21 15.46 4.50
CA LEU A 114 12.13 14.25 5.31
C LEU A 114 13.39 13.41 5.07
N ILE A 115 14.12 13.13 6.15
CA ILE A 115 15.38 12.39 6.08
C ILE A 115 15.16 10.99 6.67
N PRO A 116 15.22 9.93 5.84
CA PRO A 116 15.15 8.56 6.34
C PRO A 116 16.41 8.14 7.11
N GLU A 117 16.26 7.14 7.98
CA GLU A 117 17.37 6.49 8.67
C GLU A 117 17.69 5.15 7.97
N ALA A 118 18.98 4.90 7.73
CA ALA A 118 19.47 3.72 7.01
C ALA A 118 18.89 2.40 7.57
N TYR A 119 18.40 1.52 6.69
CA TYR A 119 17.82 0.22 7.02
C TYR A 119 16.57 0.26 7.93
N THR A 120 15.90 1.42 8.05
CA THR A 120 14.70 1.57 8.86
C THR A 120 13.49 2.01 8.04
N ALA A 121 12.31 1.65 8.54
CA ALA A 121 11.04 2.24 8.16
C ALA A 121 10.57 3.15 9.30
N LEU A 122 10.35 4.42 8.98
CA LEU A 122 10.08 5.46 9.96
C LEU A 122 8.73 6.13 9.68
N VAL A 123 7.95 6.37 10.72
CA VAL A 123 6.73 7.20 10.67
C VAL A 123 6.89 8.35 11.66
N LYS A 124 7.05 9.56 11.13
CA LYS A 124 7.11 10.77 11.92
C LYS A 124 5.71 11.34 12.11
N ASN A 125 5.30 11.47 13.37
CA ASN A 125 4.06 12.16 13.72
C ASN A 125 4.36 13.64 13.96
N SER A 126 4.21 14.49 12.94
CA SER A 126 4.31 15.96 13.08
C SER A 126 2.96 16.62 13.38
N CYS A 127 1.95 15.82 13.72
CA CYS A 127 0.66 16.34 14.17
C CYS A 127 0.75 16.85 15.61
N ASP A 128 -0.22 17.68 16.00
CA ASP A 128 -0.41 18.15 17.38
C ASP A 128 -1.25 17.17 18.23
N TYR A 129 -1.58 16.01 17.65
CA TYR A 129 -2.30 14.91 18.27
C TYR A 129 -1.51 13.60 18.21
N ASP A 130 -1.84 12.70 19.13
CA ASP A 130 -1.30 11.36 19.17
C ASP A 130 -1.94 10.48 18.10
N VAL A 131 -1.18 9.50 17.61
CA VAL A 131 -1.70 8.46 16.70
C VAL A 131 -1.34 7.08 17.21
N TYR A 132 -1.99 6.06 16.66
CA TYR A 132 -1.73 4.66 16.96
C TYR A 132 -1.23 3.98 15.70
N ILE A 133 -0.17 3.17 15.83
CA ILE A 133 0.43 2.45 14.72
C ILE A 133 0.37 0.94 14.93
N THR A 134 -0.05 0.22 13.91
CA THR A 134 0.06 -1.23 13.81
C THR A 134 0.95 -1.56 12.63
N SER A 135 2.01 -2.31 12.88
CA SER A 135 2.96 -2.74 11.87
C SER A 135 2.71 -4.20 11.55
N SER A 136 2.09 -4.48 10.40
CA SER A 136 1.55 -5.80 10.06
C SER A 136 2.09 -6.32 8.73
N GLY A 137 2.21 -7.64 8.60
CA GLY A 137 2.67 -8.35 7.40
C GLY A 137 2.35 -9.84 7.51
N ASP A 138 2.74 -10.62 6.51
CA ASP A 138 2.70 -12.09 6.58
C ASP A 138 3.58 -12.63 7.73
N ASP A 139 3.29 -13.84 8.20
CA ASP A 139 4.07 -14.49 9.28
C ASP A 139 5.57 -14.58 8.96
N SER A 140 5.95 -14.67 7.68
CA SER A 140 7.35 -14.68 7.24
C SER A 140 8.12 -13.40 7.54
N CYS A 141 7.43 -12.27 7.74
CA CYS A 141 8.05 -10.98 8.01
C CYS A 141 8.65 -10.86 9.42
N GLY A 142 8.34 -11.81 10.31
CA GLY A 142 8.68 -11.71 11.72
C GLY A 142 7.78 -10.73 12.50
N PRO A 143 8.08 -10.49 13.79
CA PRO A 143 7.18 -9.76 14.68
C PRO A 143 7.01 -8.31 14.25
N GLY A 144 5.77 -7.83 14.28
CA GLY A 144 5.42 -6.43 14.17
C GLY A 144 5.07 -5.81 15.53
N VAL A 145 4.40 -4.66 15.49
CA VAL A 145 3.78 -4.04 16.67
C VAL A 145 2.28 -3.96 16.45
N ASP A 146 1.52 -4.13 17.53
CA ASP A 146 0.07 -3.94 17.50
C ASP A 146 -0.26 -2.68 18.30
N CYS A 147 -0.89 -1.72 17.62
CA CYS A 147 -1.51 -0.56 18.24
C CYS A 147 -0.62 0.25 19.20
N GLN A 148 0.62 0.47 18.79
CA GLN A 148 1.56 1.27 19.55
C GLN A 148 1.17 2.75 19.50
N LEU A 149 1.07 3.41 20.66
CA LEU A 149 0.91 4.86 20.74
C LEU A 149 2.16 5.55 20.21
N VAL A 150 1.97 6.50 19.30
CA VAL A 150 2.99 7.41 18.78
C VAL A 150 2.56 8.83 19.14
N PRO A 151 3.07 9.38 20.26
CA PRO A 151 2.66 10.71 20.71
C PRO A 151 2.91 11.80 19.67
N ALA A 152 2.18 12.90 19.77
CA ALA A 152 2.38 14.10 18.97
C ALA A 152 3.86 14.51 18.95
N ASN A 153 4.38 14.90 17.78
CA ASN A 153 5.76 15.33 17.57
C ASN A 153 6.82 14.28 17.92
N THR A 154 6.47 12.99 17.87
CA THR A 154 7.41 11.88 18.05
C THR A 154 7.55 11.07 16.77
N THR A 155 8.31 9.98 16.84
CA THR A 155 8.63 9.16 15.68
C THR A 155 8.58 7.69 16.08
N TYR A 156 7.87 6.91 15.29
CA TYR A 156 7.94 5.47 15.29
C TYR A 156 9.01 5.01 14.31
N THR A 157 9.81 4.02 14.71
CA THR A 157 10.85 3.44 13.87
C THR A 157 10.88 1.93 14.06
N GLU A 158 10.93 1.19 12.95
CA GLU A 158 11.28 -0.23 12.93
C GLU A 158 12.40 -0.51 11.93
N LYS A 159 13.08 -1.65 12.09
CA LYS A 159 13.97 -2.14 11.03
C LYS A 159 13.12 -2.54 9.84
N ILE A 160 13.59 -2.25 8.62
CA ILE A 160 12.97 -2.80 7.41
C ILE A 160 13.02 -4.33 7.51
N ARG A 161 11.85 -4.96 7.47
CA ARG A 161 11.69 -6.41 7.52
C ARG A 161 11.68 -7.00 6.11
N ILE A 162 12.25 -8.19 5.98
CA ILE A 162 12.24 -8.97 4.75
C ILE A 162 11.18 -10.06 4.92
N CYS A 163 10.28 -10.15 3.96
CA CYS A 163 9.15 -11.09 3.95
C CYS A 163 9.27 -11.99 2.71
N ASP A 164 8.82 -13.24 2.81
CA ASP A 164 8.93 -14.18 1.69
C ASP A 164 7.79 -14.06 0.67
N ARG A 165 6.65 -13.46 1.07
CA ARG A 165 5.39 -13.53 0.30
C ARG A 165 4.58 -12.24 0.24
N SER A 166 4.99 -11.18 0.93
CA SER A 166 4.21 -9.94 1.03
C SER A 166 5.09 -8.73 1.36
N GLY A 167 4.47 -7.56 1.48
CA GLY A 167 5.06 -6.40 2.15
C GLY A 167 4.66 -6.29 3.61
N ILE A 168 5.05 -5.16 4.19
CA ILE A 168 4.58 -4.63 5.46
C ILE A 168 3.64 -3.46 5.19
N SER A 169 2.54 -3.40 5.95
CA SER A 169 1.68 -2.23 6.06
C SER A 169 1.80 -1.65 7.47
N LEU A 170 2.28 -0.41 7.54
CA LEU A 170 2.28 0.45 8.71
C LEU A 170 0.93 1.20 8.74
N LYS A 171 -0.02 0.63 9.47
CA LYS A 171 -1.38 1.16 9.60
C LYS A 171 -1.41 2.20 10.69
N VAL A 172 -1.92 3.39 10.40
CA VAL A 172 -1.95 4.53 11.32
C VAL A 172 -3.37 5.04 11.48
N ALA A 173 -3.84 5.18 12.72
CA ALA A 173 -5.13 5.77 13.04
C ALA A 173 -5.02 6.84 14.13
N MET A 174 -6.00 7.74 14.18
CA MET A 174 -6.12 8.75 15.24
C MET A 174 -6.64 8.17 16.57
N THR A 175 -7.17 6.95 16.55
CA THR A 175 -7.74 6.30 17.75
C THR A 175 -7.25 4.87 17.87
N GLU A 176 -7.23 4.39 19.12
CA GLU A 176 -6.84 3.02 19.47
C GLU A 176 -7.71 1.95 18.80
N ALA A 177 -8.92 2.31 18.34
CA ALA A 177 -9.84 1.39 17.68
C ALA A 177 -9.43 1.01 16.24
N MET A 178 -8.47 1.72 15.63
CA MET A 178 -7.92 1.41 14.30
C MET A 178 -9.00 1.25 13.18
N THR A 179 -10.04 2.10 13.18
CA THR A 179 -11.19 1.98 12.25
C THR A 179 -10.96 2.61 10.88
N ASP A 180 -10.22 3.72 10.82
CA ASP A 180 -9.98 4.51 9.60
C ASP A 180 -8.46 4.64 9.42
N VAL A 181 -7.83 3.60 8.88
CA VAL A 181 -6.37 3.49 8.88
C VAL A 181 -5.77 4.07 7.61
N MET A 182 -4.90 5.07 7.78
CA MET A 182 -3.90 5.42 6.77
C MET A 182 -2.92 4.27 6.67
N GLN A 183 -2.50 3.90 5.46
CA GLN A 183 -1.49 2.85 5.25
C GLN A 183 -0.23 3.43 4.62
N PHE A 184 0.91 3.16 5.25
CA PHE A 184 2.20 3.31 4.62
C PHE A 184 2.77 1.92 4.38
N GLU A 185 2.99 1.60 3.11
CA GLU A 185 3.33 0.24 2.72
C GLU A 185 4.79 0.19 2.28
N TYR A 186 5.46 -0.92 2.56
CA TYR A 186 6.77 -1.20 1.99
C TYR A 186 6.99 -2.69 1.73
N THR A 187 7.79 -3.00 0.71
CA THR A 187 8.13 -4.39 0.36
C THR A 187 9.59 -4.47 -0.03
N VAL A 188 10.34 -5.38 0.59
CA VAL A 188 11.70 -5.69 0.14
C VAL A 188 11.63 -6.69 -1.01
N TRP A 189 12.34 -6.40 -2.09
CA TRP A 189 12.36 -7.25 -3.28
C TRP A 189 13.23 -8.50 -3.06
N ASP A 190 13.10 -9.47 -3.96
CA ASP A 190 13.86 -10.73 -3.93
C ASP A 190 15.40 -10.53 -3.91
N ASP A 191 15.88 -9.38 -4.41
CA ASP A 191 17.30 -9.03 -4.39
C ASP A 191 17.83 -8.66 -2.99
N GLN A 192 16.94 -8.51 -2.01
CA GLN A 192 17.18 -8.09 -0.62
C GLN A 192 17.94 -6.76 -0.50
N LYS A 193 17.89 -5.93 -1.53
CA LYS A 193 18.59 -4.64 -1.62
C LYS A 193 17.66 -3.52 -2.01
N THR A 194 16.57 -3.82 -2.69
CA THR A 194 15.58 -2.85 -3.12
C THR A 194 14.37 -2.92 -2.20
N VAL A 195 13.89 -1.76 -1.76
CA VAL A 195 12.62 -1.60 -1.04
C VAL A 195 11.71 -0.71 -1.88
N SER A 196 10.50 -1.19 -2.16
CA SER A 196 9.42 -0.35 -2.65
C SER A 196 8.59 0.20 -1.52
N TYR A 197 8.01 1.38 -1.71
CA TYR A 197 7.17 2.05 -0.71
C TYR A 197 6.13 2.95 -1.38
N ASP A 198 5.01 3.15 -0.68
CA ASP A 198 3.93 4.01 -1.15
C ASP A 198 3.06 4.53 0.01
N ILE A 199 2.18 5.49 -0.34
CA ILE A 199 1.14 6.04 0.54
C ILE A 199 -0.19 5.47 0.04
N SER A 200 -1.01 4.94 0.95
CA SER A 200 -2.29 4.35 0.62
C SER A 200 -3.39 4.88 1.54
N TYR A 201 -4.35 5.58 0.93
CA TYR A 201 -5.53 6.12 1.59
C TYR A 201 -6.70 5.12 1.62
N LEU A 202 -6.50 3.91 1.07
CA LEU A 202 -7.61 3.04 0.67
C LEU A 202 -8.54 2.63 1.82
N ASP A 203 -7.98 2.48 3.02
CA ASP A 203 -8.68 1.97 4.20
C ASP A 203 -9.23 3.09 5.12
N CYS A 204 -8.95 4.37 4.82
CA CYS A 204 -9.46 5.51 5.58
C CYS A 204 -10.26 6.50 4.74
N MET A 205 -10.14 6.44 3.41
CA MET A 205 -10.88 7.34 2.52
C MET A 205 -12.37 6.98 2.52
N LYS A 206 -13.20 8.01 2.41
CA LYS A 206 -14.61 7.85 2.05
C LYS A 206 -14.74 8.24 0.59
N ASN A 207 -14.89 7.23 -0.26
CA ASN A 207 -14.95 7.42 -1.71
C ASN A 207 -16.14 6.71 -2.37
N GLY A 208 -17.22 6.50 -1.62
CA GLY A 208 -18.49 6.01 -2.14
C GLY A 208 -19.26 7.08 -2.90
N ASN A 209 -20.00 6.71 -3.95
CA ASN A 209 -20.93 7.60 -4.68
C ASN A 209 -20.29 8.87 -5.28
N GLY A 210 -19.00 8.83 -5.61
CA GLY A 210 -18.26 9.97 -6.18
C GLY A 210 -17.72 10.96 -5.13
N GLU A 211 -17.80 10.61 -3.85
CA GLU A 211 -17.14 11.36 -2.77
C GLU A 211 -15.61 11.26 -2.89
N GLN A 212 -14.92 12.35 -2.53
CA GLN A 212 -13.47 12.46 -2.48
C GLN A 212 -13.10 13.03 -1.11
N ASP A 213 -13.24 12.21 -0.07
CA ASP A 213 -13.01 12.63 1.31
C ASP A 213 -11.88 11.80 1.95
N LEU A 214 -10.82 12.50 2.34
CA LEU A 214 -9.65 11.96 3.03
C LEU A 214 -9.57 12.45 4.48
N SER A 215 -10.61 13.10 5.02
CA SER A 215 -10.60 13.72 6.35
C SER A 215 -10.49 12.74 7.52
N ALA A 216 -10.85 11.47 7.31
CA ALA A 216 -10.69 10.41 8.31
C ALA A 216 -9.27 9.82 8.33
N CYS A 217 -8.44 10.15 7.34
CA CYS A 217 -7.09 9.64 7.23
C CYS A 217 -6.13 10.42 8.13
N ALA A 218 -5.53 9.71 9.09
CA ALA A 218 -4.59 10.30 10.03
C ALA A 218 -3.51 11.14 9.33
N GLY A 219 -3.28 12.35 9.81
CA GLY A 219 -2.27 13.28 9.32
C GLY A 219 -2.60 14.03 8.03
N HIS A 220 -3.68 13.68 7.32
CA HIS A 220 -4.01 14.30 6.04
C HIS A 220 -4.39 15.79 6.18
N ASP A 221 -4.91 16.18 7.34
CA ASP A 221 -5.26 17.56 7.68
C ASP A 221 -4.06 18.51 7.74
N GLY A 222 -2.86 17.97 7.99
CA GLY A 222 -1.58 18.69 7.91
C GLY A 222 -0.72 18.32 6.70
N GLY A 223 -1.20 17.44 5.81
CA GLY A 223 -0.47 16.93 4.65
C GLY A 223 0.43 15.72 4.96
N ILE A 224 0.73 14.94 3.93
CA ILE A 224 1.50 13.70 4.04
C ILE A 224 2.70 13.77 3.12
N GLN A 225 3.85 13.24 3.55
CA GLN A 225 4.95 12.97 2.64
C GLN A 225 5.60 11.61 2.88
N ALA A 226 6.18 11.05 1.82
CA ALA A 226 7.01 9.87 1.85
C ALA A 226 8.31 10.14 1.10
N ALA A 227 9.42 9.67 1.65
CA ALA A 227 10.72 9.80 1.05
C ALA A 227 11.57 8.55 1.30
N ALA A 228 12.42 8.25 0.35
CA ALA A 228 13.63 7.47 0.58
C ALA A 228 14.83 8.38 0.26
N GLY A 229 16.07 7.96 0.58
CA GLY A 229 17.26 8.82 0.50
C GLY A 229 17.38 9.64 -0.80
N ALA A 230 18.09 10.77 -0.75
CA ALA A 230 18.00 11.94 -1.67
C ALA A 230 17.80 11.74 -3.19
N ASP A 231 18.16 10.59 -3.77
CA ASP A 231 18.01 10.30 -5.21
C ASP A 231 16.79 9.41 -5.53
N CYS A 232 15.93 9.16 -4.55
CA CYS A 232 14.78 8.28 -4.67
C CYS A 232 13.47 9.07 -4.77
N PRO A 233 12.39 8.48 -5.34
CA PRO A 233 11.12 9.16 -5.48
C PRO A 233 10.59 9.73 -4.16
N THR A 234 10.05 10.93 -4.20
CA THR A 234 9.36 11.53 -3.04
C THR A 234 7.91 11.74 -3.40
N TYR A 235 7.03 11.45 -2.46
CA TYR A 235 5.59 11.65 -2.61
C TYR A 235 5.11 12.70 -1.62
N GLN A 236 4.28 13.61 -2.08
CA GLN A 236 3.78 14.73 -1.28
C GLN A 236 2.30 14.94 -1.56
N CYS A 237 1.49 14.82 -0.51
CA CYS A 237 0.06 15.09 -0.51
C CYS A 237 -0.22 16.34 0.31
N VAL A 238 -0.66 17.40 -0.37
CA VAL A 238 -1.03 18.66 0.28
C VAL A 238 -2.19 18.42 1.26
N ALA A 239 -2.15 19.16 2.36
CA ALA A 239 -3.14 19.11 3.41
C ALA A 239 -4.56 19.31 2.87
N ASN A 240 -5.48 18.39 3.21
CA ASN A 240 -6.90 18.45 2.82
C ASN A 240 -7.16 18.46 1.30
N GLU A 241 -6.22 17.97 0.48
CA GLU A 241 -6.37 17.88 -0.98
C GLU A 241 -6.40 16.43 -1.48
N TRP A 242 -7.23 16.19 -2.50
CA TRP A 242 -7.30 14.88 -3.14
C TRP A 242 -5.97 14.53 -3.84
N CYS A 243 -5.34 13.42 -3.44
CA CYS A 243 -3.95 13.13 -3.75
C CYS A 243 -3.75 11.98 -4.78
N ALA A 244 -4.55 11.94 -5.83
CA ALA A 244 -4.62 10.78 -6.74
C ALA A 244 -3.35 10.43 -7.53
N GLN A 245 -2.34 11.31 -7.60
CA GLN A 245 -1.11 11.06 -8.36
C GLN A 245 0.08 10.67 -7.48
N GLN A 246 -0.02 10.86 -6.16
CA GLN A 246 1.08 10.67 -5.23
C GLN A 246 0.76 9.61 -4.16
N ALA A 247 -0.47 9.10 -4.16
CA ALA A 247 -0.94 8.07 -3.23
C ALA A 247 -2.04 7.20 -3.87
N TYR A 248 -2.21 5.99 -3.37
CA TYR A 248 -3.31 5.12 -3.74
C TYR A 248 -4.62 5.64 -3.12
N VAL A 249 -5.48 6.17 -3.99
CA VAL A 249 -6.90 6.50 -3.71
C VAL A 249 -7.86 5.63 -4.53
N VAL A 250 -7.31 4.73 -5.33
CA VAL A 250 -8.00 3.68 -6.09
C VAL A 250 -7.14 2.42 -6.00
N ALA A 251 -7.76 1.28 -5.70
CA ALA A 251 -7.05 0.00 -5.60
C ALA A 251 -6.26 -0.29 -6.87
N GLU A 252 -5.01 -0.74 -6.70
CA GLU A 252 -4.07 -1.12 -7.78
C GLU A 252 -3.88 -0.04 -8.85
N PHE A 253 -4.17 1.22 -8.49
CA PHE A 253 -4.19 2.34 -9.42
C PHE A 253 -5.05 2.09 -10.67
N ASP A 254 -6.12 1.28 -10.55
CA ASP A 254 -6.96 0.84 -11.67
C ASP A 254 -6.14 0.15 -12.79
N TYR A 255 -5.04 -0.49 -12.41
CA TYR A 255 -4.05 -1.12 -13.29
C TYR A 255 -3.44 -0.18 -14.35
N LYS A 256 -3.48 1.13 -14.10
CA LYS A 256 -2.91 2.13 -15.01
C LYS A 256 -1.39 2.22 -14.80
N PRO A 257 -0.62 2.60 -15.84
CA PRO A 257 0.79 2.89 -15.68
C PRO A 257 1.00 4.13 -14.79
N GLY A 258 2.14 4.18 -14.09
CA GLY A 258 2.49 5.32 -13.24
C GLY A 258 1.86 5.28 -11.85
N ALA A 259 1.61 4.08 -11.32
CA ALA A 259 1.21 3.91 -9.93
C ALA A 259 2.21 4.60 -8.98
N PRO A 260 1.74 5.21 -7.87
CA PRO A 260 2.56 6.02 -6.97
C PRO A 260 3.42 5.17 -6.03
N VAL A 261 4.23 4.28 -6.61
CA VAL A 261 5.13 3.36 -5.89
C VAL A 261 6.58 3.76 -6.12
N GLY A 262 7.26 4.15 -5.05
CA GLY A 262 8.69 4.46 -5.05
C GLY A 262 9.51 3.18 -4.90
N ALA A 263 10.77 3.22 -5.33
CA ALA A 263 11.73 2.17 -5.07
C ALA A 263 13.11 2.78 -4.78
N CYS A 264 13.81 2.22 -3.81
CA CYS A 264 15.11 2.72 -3.36
C CYS A 264 15.97 1.59 -2.77
N GLY A 265 17.26 1.85 -2.54
CA GLY A 265 18.12 0.93 -1.81
C GLY A 265 17.73 0.85 -0.32
N ILE A 266 17.68 -0.36 0.24
CA ILE A 266 17.29 -0.57 1.65
C ILE A 266 18.24 0.16 2.61
N GLU A 267 19.50 0.34 2.22
CA GLU A 267 20.53 1.02 2.99
C GLU A 267 20.24 2.52 3.16
N LYS A 268 19.36 3.07 2.32
CA LYS A 268 18.94 4.48 2.41
C LYS A 268 17.79 4.67 3.40
N GLY A 269 17.07 3.60 3.76
CA GLY A 269 15.86 3.69 4.59
C GLY A 269 14.67 4.30 3.87
N ILE A 270 13.51 4.20 4.51
CA ILE A 270 12.25 4.84 4.08
C ILE A 270 11.65 5.62 5.24
N ALA A 271 11.04 6.75 4.94
CA ALA A 271 10.38 7.59 5.93
C ALA A 271 9.04 8.09 5.40
N PHE A 272 8.06 8.11 6.30
CA PHE A 272 6.74 8.68 6.11
C PHE A 272 6.52 9.76 7.18
N GLU A 273 5.73 10.77 6.85
CA GLU A 273 5.42 11.84 7.77
C GLU A 273 3.95 12.25 7.68
N LEU A 274 3.32 12.28 8.85
CA LEU A 274 1.98 12.77 9.11
C LEU A 274 2.04 14.27 9.43
N CYS A 275 1.03 15.03 8.99
CA CYS A 275 0.98 16.46 9.17
C CYS A 275 2.27 17.19 8.74
N ALA A 276 2.84 16.80 7.59
CA ALA A 276 4.14 17.26 7.10
C ALA A 276 4.25 18.79 6.98
N GLY A 277 3.13 19.45 6.64
CA GLY A 277 3.03 20.91 6.55
C GLY A 277 3.13 21.65 7.89
N ASN A 278 3.08 20.95 9.03
CA ASN A 278 3.23 21.57 10.36
C ASN A 278 4.69 21.91 10.69
N ARG A 279 5.65 21.31 9.98
CA ARG A 279 7.06 21.69 10.09
C ARG A 279 7.31 22.93 9.26
N SER A 280 7.09 24.08 9.87
CA SER A 280 7.59 25.36 9.35
C SER A 280 9.11 25.28 9.15
N GLU A 281 9.60 25.65 7.96
CA GLU A 281 11.02 25.99 7.74
C GLU A 281 11.41 27.25 8.53
#